data_AF-A0A351KRV3-F1
#
_entry.id   AF-A0A351KRV3-F1
#
_cell.length_a   1.000
_cell.length_b   1.000
_cell.length_c   1.000
_cell.angle_alpha   90.00
_cell.angle_beta   90.00
_cell.angle_gamma   90.00
#
_symmetry.space_group_name_H-M   'P 1'
#
loop_
_entity.id
_entity.type
_entity.pdbx_description
1 polymer ?
#
loop_
_entity_poly.entity_id
_entity_poly.type
_entity_poly.pdbx_seq_one_letter_code
_entity_poly.pdbx_strand_id
1 'polypeptide(L)' 'MDVLTELGKVLEARKAESPDASYVAKLYAKGLDAILKKIGEEATETVMAAKD' A
#
# COMPACT_ATOMS: atom_id res chain seq x y z
N MET A 1 2.27 -1.56 -21.49
CA MET A 1 2.42 -1.78 -20.04
C MET A 1 1.03 -1.84 -19.44
N ASP A 2 0.77 -2.79 -18.56
CA ASP A 2 -0.53 -2.88 -17.90
C ASP A 2 -0.65 -1.89 -16.74
N VAL A 3 -1.87 -1.76 -16.21
CA VAL A 3 -2.19 -0.83 -15.12
C VAL A 3 -1.41 -1.13 -13.84
N LEU A 4 -1.15 -2.40 -13.53
CA LEU A 4 -0.43 -2.78 -12.31
C LEU A 4 1.05 -2.41 -12.40
N THR A 5 1.62 -2.53 -13.59
CA THR A 5 3.01 -2.13 -13.84
C THR A 5 3.19 -0.62 -13.70
N GLU A 6 2.25 0.19 -14.20
CA GLU A 6 2.29 1.64 -14.00
C GLU A 6 2.08 2.02 -12.52
N LEU A 7 1.18 1.34 -11.82
CA LEU A 7 1.01 1.53 -10.37
C LEU A 7 2.30 1.21 -9.62
N GLY A 8 2.97 0.11 -9.96
CA GLY A 8 4.25 -0.27 -9.37
C GLY A 8 5.30 0.84 -9.47
N LYS A 9 5.44 1.47 -10.63
CA LYS A 9 6.33 2.62 -10.81
C LYS A 9 5.99 3.79 -9.90
N VAL A 10 4.69 4.11 -9.76
CA VAL A 10 4.23 5.18 -8.87
C VAL A 10 4.58 4.86 -7.40
N LEU A 11 4.41 3.60 -6.98
CA LEU A 11 4.77 3.17 -5.63
C LEU A 11 6.29 3.27 -5.38
N GLU A 12 7.12 2.85 -6.35
CA GLU A 12 8.58 2.96 -6.25
C GLU A 12 9.04 4.42 -6.17
N ALA A 13 8.48 5.32 -6.99
CA ALA A 13 8.80 6.75 -6.94
C ALA A 13 8.50 7.35 -5.55
N ARG A 14 7.40 6.93 -4.92
CA ARG A 14 6.94 7.41 -3.61
C ARG A 14 7.75 6.89 -2.43
N LYS A 15 8.61 5.89 -2.59
CA LYS A 15 9.49 5.40 -1.51
C LYS A 15 10.50 6.44 -1.03
N ALA A 16 10.93 7.33 -1.93
CA ALA A 16 11.92 8.37 -1.64
C ALA A 16 11.29 9.74 -1.33
N GLU A 17 9.97 9.86 -1.40
CA GLU A 17 9.25 11.09 -1.09
C GLU A 17 9.19 11.34 0.42
N SER A 18 8.94 12.60 0.77
CA SER A 18 8.69 12.98 2.16
C SER A 18 7.42 12.29 2.70
N PRO A 19 7.38 11.84 3.97
CA PRO A 19 6.23 11.11 4.53
C PRO A 19 4.89 11.86 4.53
N ASP A 20 4.92 13.17 4.38
CA ASP A 20 3.76 14.08 4.27
C ASP A 20 3.26 14.26 2.83
N ALA A 21 4.07 13.90 1.83
CA ALA A 21 3.72 14.07 0.41
C ALA A 21 2.59 13.14 -0.04
N SER A 22 2.49 11.93 0.53
CA SER A 22 1.41 10.99 0.19
C SER A 22 1.18 9.95 1.28
N TYR A 23 0.03 9.28 1.24
CA TYR A 23 -0.27 8.16 2.13
C TYR A 23 0.72 7.00 1.97
N VAL A 24 1.12 6.71 0.73
CA VAL A 24 2.09 5.64 0.43
C VAL A 24 3.48 5.99 0.98
N ALA A 25 3.95 7.23 0.80
CA ALA A 25 5.21 7.70 1.39
C ALA A 25 5.15 7.61 2.93
N LYS A 26 4.03 7.99 3.54
CA LYS A 26 3.79 7.84 4.98
C LYS A 26 3.87 6.38 5.45
N LEU A 27 3.33 5.44 4.68
CA LEU A 27 3.40 4.02 4.99
C LEU A 27 4.84 3.49 4.90
N TYR A 28 5.58 3.85 3.85
CA TYR A 28 6.99 3.48 3.74
C TYR A 28 7.83 4.03 4.90
N ALA A 29 7.61 5.27 5.30
CA ALA A 29 8.29 5.88 6.44
C ALA A 29 7.96 5.20 7.78
N LYS A 30 6.76 4.62 7.92
CA LYS A 30 6.38 3.82 9.10
C LYS A 30 6.99 2.42 9.12
N GLY A 31 7.52 1.94 7.99
CA GLY A 31 8.22 0.66 7.88
C GLY A 31 7.33 -0.55 7.62
N LEU A 32 7.99 -1.71 7.54
CA LEU A 32 7.40 -2.97 7.08
C LEU A 32 6.20 -3.42 7.93
N ASP A 33 6.27 -3.32 9.26
CA ASP A 33 5.21 -3.77 10.15
C ASP A 33 3.88 -3.03 9.92
N ALA A 34 3.95 -1.72 9.64
CA ALA A 34 2.77 -0.93 9.33
C ALA A 34 2.13 -1.33 7.99
N ILE A 35 2.95 -1.68 7.01
CA ILE A 35 2.50 -2.17 5.70
C ILE A 35 1.85 -3.55 5.86
N LEU A 36 2.50 -4.48 6.57
CA LEU A 36 1.98 -5.82 6.81
C LEU A 36 0.65 -5.80 7.57
N LYS A 37 0.52 -4.90 8.56
CA LYS A 37 -0.74 -4.69 9.27
C LYS A 37 -1.87 -4.29 8.32
N LYS A 38 -1.63 -3.34 7.41
CA LYS A 38 -2.64 -2.94 6.40
C LYS A 38 -2.99 -4.10 5.46
N ILE A 39 -2.02 -4.89 5.02
CA ILE A 39 -2.30 -6.09 4.21
C ILE A 39 -3.23 -7.06 4.94
N GLY A 40 -2.98 -7.32 6.23
CA GLY A 40 -3.82 -8.20 7.04
C GLY A 40 -5.25 -7.67 7.22
N GLU A 41 -5.41 -6.36 7.44
CA GLU A 41 -6.72 -5.70 7.53
C GLU A 41 -7.53 -5.90 6.23
N GLU A 42 -6.99 -5.50 5.09
CA GLU A 42 -7.70 -5.58 3.80
C GLU A 42 -7.97 -7.03 3.36
N ALA A 43 -7.06 -7.96 3.67
CA ALA A 43 -7.29 -9.39 3.40
C ALA A 43 -8.49 -9.93 4.19
N THR A 44 -8.60 -9.55 5.45
CA THR A 44 -9.75 -9.94 6.30
C THR A 44 -11.04 -9.34 5.76
N GLU A 45 -11.04 -8.05 5.42
CA GLU A 45 -12.19 -7.37 4.83
C GLU A 45 -12.62 -7.99 3.50
N THR A 46 -11.66 -8.37 2.65
CA THR A 46 -11.93 -9.05 1.36
C THR A 46 -12.63 -10.39 1.57
N VAL A 47 -12.17 -11.20 2.53
CA VAL A 47 -12.80 -12.50 2.84
C VAL A 47 -14.21 -12.31 3.38
N MET A 48 -14.43 -11.33 4.26
CA MET A 48 -15.77 -11.04 4.79
C MET A 48 -16.71 -10.58 3.68
N ALA A 49 -16.27 -9.66 2.82
CA ALA A 49 -17.07 -9.15 1.71
C ALA A 49 -17.39 -10.21 0.64
N ALA A 50 -16.54 -11.24 0.49
CA ALA A 50 -16.80 -12.35 -0.42
C ALA A 50 -17.74 -13.42 0.16
N LYS A 51 -17.87 -13.48 1.49
CA LYS A 51 -18.77 -14.40 2.19
C LYS A 51 -20.21 -13.86 2.19
N ASP A 52 -20.38 -12.54 2.33
CA ASP A 52 -21.66 -11.84 2.31
C ASP A 52 -22.25 -11.77 0.89
#